data_AF-U5WDW6-F1
#
_entry.id   AF-U5WDW6-F1
#
_cell.length_a   1.000
_cell.length_b   1.000
_cell.length_c   1.000
_cell.angle_alpha   90.00
_cell.angle_beta   90.00
_cell.angle_gamma   90.00
#
_symmetry.space_group_name_H-M   'P 1'
#
loop_
_entity.id
_entity.type
_entity.pdbx_description
1 polymer ?
#
loop_
_entity_poly.entity_id
_entity_poly.type
_entity_poly.pdbx_seq_one_letter_code
_entity_poly.pdbx_strand_id
1 'polypeptide(L)'
;MTELLALRGVVEATPDKVADVLLDARPGGRSPLAGTGSARPARGDEFTVTLEGSTITVTLDRGARSIAQQGEWWYRGVTNVEADDRGSLVVHRIFNVAPGHRWAVRFVSRGPLAAAPTAFAKLLGGLGEQLDCAAYPLD
;
A
#
# COMPACT_ATOMS: atom_id res chain seq x y z
N MET A 1 -16.89 2.27 6.28
CA MET A 1 -15.47 2.56 6.02
C MET A 1 -15.28 4.05 6.16
N THR A 2 -14.24 4.50 6.85
CA THR A 2 -13.96 5.92 7.08
C THR A 2 -12.50 6.18 6.73
N GLU A 3 -12.23 7.14 5.85
CA GLU A 3 -10.86 7.54 5.54
C GLU A 3 -10.22 8.25 6.74
N LEU A 4 -8.99 7.87 7.06
CA LEU A 4 -8.22 8.42 8.18
C LEU A 4 -7.05 9.28 7.69
N LEU A 5 -6.48 8.93 6.54
CA LEU A 5 -5.33 9.61 5.94
C LEU A 5 -5.29 9.31 4.44
N ALA A 6 -4.89 10.31 3.66
CA ALA A 6 -4.50 10.15 2.27
C ALA A 6 -3.14 10.80 2.06
N LEU A 7 -2.24 10.07 1.40
CA LEU A 7 -0.90 10.50 1.01
C LEU A 7 -0.79 10.37 -0.51
N ARG A 8 -0.04 11.28 -1.13
CA ARG A 8 0.12 11.35 -2.57
C ARG A 8 1.58 11.53 -2.91
N GLY A 9 2.01 10.93 -4.02
CA GLY A 9 3.38 11.03 -4.50
C GLY A 9 3.44 10.82 -6.00
N VAL A 10 4.47 11.35 -6.62
CA VAL A 10 4.73 11.19 -8.05
C VAL A 10 5.81 10.15 -8.23
N VAL A 11 5.67 9.34 -9.28
CA VAL A 11 6.73 8.52 -9.83
C VAL A 11 6.81 8.84 -11.32
N GLU A 12 7.98 9.26 -11.80
CA GLU A 12 8.23 9.70 -13.18
C GLU A 12 8.36 8.54 -14.17
N ALA A 13 7.44 7.58 -14.05
CA ALA A 13 7.27 6.44 -14.94
C ALA A 13 5.78 6.27 -15.28
N THR A 14 5.49 5.52 -16.34
CA THR A 14 4.10 5.30 -16.76
C THR A 14 3.31 4.52 -15.70
N PRO A 15 1.99 4.75 -15.56
CA PRO A 15 1.18 4.07 -14.56
C PRO A 15 1.26 2.54 -14.64
N ASP A 16 1.40 2.00 -15.85
CA ASP A 16 1.50 0.56 -16.06
C ASP A 16 2.85 0.00 -15.56
N LYS A 17 3.97 0.70 -15.82
CA LYS A 17 5.29 0.30 -15.28
C LYS A 17 5.31 0.35 -13.75
N VAL A 18 4.72 1.39 -13.16
CA VAL A 18 4.64 1.54 -11.71
C VAL A 18 3.72 0.48 -11.11
N ALA A 19 2.59 0.20 -11.74
CA ALA A 19 1.69 -0.87 -11.32
C ALA A 19 2.34 -2.26 -11.42
N ASP A 20 3.12 -2.54 -12.47
CA ASP A 20 3.82 -3.81 -12.63
C ASP A 20 4.80 -4.09 -11.49
N VAL A 21 5.47 -3.06 -10.95
CA VAL A 21 6.34 -3.19 -9.78
C VAL A 21 5.52 -3.24 -8.49
N LEU A 22 4.55 -2.33 -8.33
CA LEU A 22 3.74 -2.24 -7.11
C LEU A 22 2.94 -3.51 -6.84
N LEU A 23 2.36 -4.11 -7.88
CA LEU A 23 1.50 -5.30 -7.79
C LEU A 23 2.30 -6.61 -7.73
N ASP A 24 3.62 -6.56 -7.93
CA ASP A 24 4.53 -7.68 -7.65
C ASP A 24 4.86 -7.76 -6.15
N ALA A 25 3.80 -7.76 -5.32
CA ALA A 25 3.88 -7.68 -3.86
C ALA A 25 3.84 -9.03 -3.15
N ARG A 26 3.93 -10.14 -3.89
CA ARG A 26 4.10 -11.46 -3.28
C ARG A 26 5.47 -11.54 -2.60
N PRO A 27 5.65 -12.36 -1.55
CA PRO A 27 6.95 -12.50 -0.92
C PRO A 27 8.04 -12.87 -1.93
N GLY A 28 9.13 -12.08 -1.95
CA GLY A 28 10.21 -12.20 -2.94
C GLY A 28 9.98 -11.47 -4.27
N GLY A 29 8.84 -10.79 -4.44
CA GLY A 29 8.57 -9.91 -5.58
C GLY A 29 9.28 -8.56 -5.48
N ARG A 30 9.18 -7.76 -6.55
CA ARG A 30 9.88 -6.47 -6.69
C ARG A 30 9.23 -5.31 -5.93
N SER A 31 7.98 -5.47 -5.48
CA SER A 31 7.27 -4.39 -4.79
C SER A 31 7.98 -4.04 -3.47
N PRO A 32 8.15 -2.76 -3.13
CA PRO A 32 8.57 -2.33 -1.80
C PRO A 32 7.60 -2.77 -0.69
N LEU A 33 6.37 -3.16 -1.04
CA LEU A 33 5.36 -3.72 -0.14
C LEU A 33 5.43 -5.23 0.00
N ALA A 34 6.32 -5.90 -0.73
CA ALA A 34 6.49 -7.35 -0.62
C ALA A 34 6.96 -7.70 0.80
N GLY A 35 6.08 -8.32 1.57
CA GLY A 35 6.40 -8.73 2.93
C GLY A 35 7.47 -9.82 2.95
N THR A 36 8.33 -9.80 3.97
CA THR A 36 9.22 -10.91 4.31
C THR A 36 8.41 -11.95 5.09
N GLY A 37 8.07 -13.07 4.47
CA GLY A 37 7.26 -14.09 5.12
C GLY A 37 6.76 -15.18 4.20
N SER A 38 6.00 -16.12 4.77
CA SER A 38 5.28 -17.12 3.98
C SER A 38 3.93 -16.55 3.55
N ALA A 39 3.70 -16.49 2.24
CA ALA A 39 2.37 -16.21 1.72
C ALA A 39 1.56 -17.51 1.69
N ARG A 40 0.35 -17.46 2.23
CA ARG A 40 -0.64 -18.50 1.96
C ARG A 40 -1.58 -18.00 0.87
N PRO A 41 -1.67 -18.71 -0.27
CA PRO A 41 -2.62 -18.33 -1.31
C PRO A 41 -4.04 -18.48 -0.74
N ALA A 42 -4.86 -17.44 -0.91
CA ALA A 42 -6.29 -17.52 -0.61
C ALA A 42 -7.04 -17.89 -1.89
N ARG A 43 -7.08 -16.99 -2.88
CA ARG A 43 -7.56 -17.21 -4.26
C ARG A 43 -7.01 -16.13 -5.20
N GLY A 44 -6.48 -16.52 -6.36
CA GLY A 44 -6.10 -15.60 -7.43
C GLY A 44 -5.11 -14.50 -6.97
N ASP A 45 -5.58 -13.26 -7.02
CA ASP A 45 -4.83 -12.05 -6.63
C ASP A 45 -4.98 -11.67 -5.15
N GLU A 46 -5.55 -12.57 -4.35
CA GLU A 46 -5.63 -12.45 -2.90
C GLU A 46 -4.74 -13.48 -2.21
N PHE A 47 -3.94 -13.03 -1.25
CA PHE A 47 -3.07 -13.87 -0.42
C PHE A 47 -2.94 -13.28 0.99
N THR A 48 -2.58 -14.11 1.96
CA THR A 48 -2.29 -13.67 3.32
C THR A 48 -0.80 -13.74 3.58
N VAL A 49 -0.27 -12.72 4.26
CA VAL A 49 1.13 -12.64 4.71
C VAL A 49 1.14 -12.50 6.23
N THR A 50 2.03 -13.23 6.90
CA THR A 50 2.31 -13.02 8.32
C THR A 50 3.48 -12.06 8.45
N LEU A 51 3.23 -10.88 9.01
CA LEU A 51 4.24 -9.85 9.33
C LEU A 51 4.26 -9.65 10.84
N GLU A 52 5.41 -9.92 11.47
CA GLU A 52 5.64 -9.71 12.91
C GLU A 52 4.57 -10.33 13.83
N GLY A 53 3.97 -11.47 13.40
CA GLY A 53 2.92 -12.18 14.15
C GLY A 53 1.49 -11.76 13.78
N SER A 54 1.31 -10.69 13.03
CA SER A 54 0.01 -10.26 12.50
C SER A 54 -0.25 -10.85 11.11
N THR A 55 -1.47 -11.32 10.89
CA THR A 55 -1.92 -11.79 9.56
C THR A 55 -2.53 -10.62 8.80
N ILE A 56 -1.98 -10.34 7.62
CA ILE A 56 -2.46 -9.30 6.71
C ILE A 56 -2.98 -9.97 5.44
N THR A 57 -4.21 -9.65 5.06
CA THR A 57 -4.78 -10.00 3.76
C THR A 57 -4.35 -8.96 2.74
N VAL A 58 -3.70 -9.40 1.67
CA VAL A 58 -3.32 -8.57 0.53
C VAL A 58 -4.22 -8.93 -0.65
N THR A 59 -4.84 -7.93 -1.25
CA THR A 59 -5.64 -8.07 -2.47
C THR A 59 -5.05 -7.19 -3.56
N LEU A 60 -4.75 -7.77 -4.72
CA LEU A 60 -4.29 -7.04 -5.91
C LEU A 60 -5.46 -6.87 -6.88
N ASP A 61 -5.61 -5.67 -7.43
CA ASP A 61 -6.51 -5.37 -8.53
C ASP A 61 -5.68 -4.79 -9.68
N ARG A 62 -5.36 -5.64 -10.66
CA ARG A 62 -4.58 -5.24 -11.83
C ARG A 62 -5.35 -4.29 -12.75
N GLY A 63 -6.68 -4.42 -12.82
CA GLY A 63 -7.51 -3.55 -13.67
C GLY A 63 -7.55 -2.13 -13.12
N ALA A 64 -7.63 -1.98 -11.79
CA ALA A 64 -7.61 -0.69 -11.12
C ALA A 64 -6.19 -0.19 -10.75
N ARG A 65 -5.12 -0.94 -11.11
CA ARG A 65 -3.74 -0.67 -10.69
C ARG A 65 -3.62 -0.39 -9.18
N SER A 66 -4.22 -1.25 -8.37
CA SER A 66 -4.31 -1.03 -6.93
C SER A 66 -3.96 -2.27 -6.11
N ILE A 67 -3.38 -2.03 -4.94
CA ILE A 67 -3.12 -3.02 -3.92
C ILE A 67 -3.80 -2.59 -2.63
N ALA A 68 -4.55 -3.50 -2.01
CA ALA A 68 -5.13 -3.32 -0.69
C ALA A 68 -4.45 -4.26 0.30
N GLN A 69 -4.05 -3.71 1.45
CA GLN A 69 -3.57 -4.46 2.60
C GLN A 69 -4.54 -4.25 3.75
N GLN A 70 -5.22 -5.31 4.15
CA GLN A 70 -6.14 -5.31 5.28
C GLN A 70 -5.54 -6.15 6.40
N GLY A 71 -5.36 -5.54 7.57
CA GLY A 71 -4.79 -6.18 8.73
C GLY A 71 -5.54 -5.73 9.98
N GLU A 72 -5.38 -6.50 11.05
CA GLU A 72 -6.04 -6.22 12.33
C GLU A 72 -7.57 -6.12 12.19
N TRP A 73 -8.26 -5.68 13.25
CA TRP A 73 -9.71 -5.53 13.22
C TRP A 73 -10.19 -4.24 12.54
N TRP A 74 -9.30 -3.28 12.26
CA TRP A 74 -9.68 -1.92 11.84
C TRP A 74 -8.95 -1.40 10.61
N TYR A 75 -7.78 -1.93 10.26
CA TYR A 75 -6.88 -1.27 9.31
C TYR A 75 -7.10 -1.78 7.89
N ARG A 76 -7.24 -0.85 6.96
CA ARG A 76 -7.12 -1.12 5.52
C ARG A 76 -6.34 -0.01 4.85
N GLY A 77 -5.15 -0.32 4.34
CA GLY A 77 -4.37 0.53 3.46
C GLY A 77 -4.65 0.20 2.01
N VAL A 78 -4.89 1.19 1.16
CA VAL A 78 -5.05 1.01 -0.29
C VAL A 78 -4.06 1.93 -0.99
N THR A 79 -3.21 1.35 -1.84
CA THR A 79 -2.31 2.10 -2.72
C THR A 79 -2.77 1.91 -4.15
N ASN A 80 -3.05 3.01 -4.85
CA ASN A 80 -3.48 2.99 -6.24
C ASN A 80 -2.57 3.87 -7.10
N VAL A 81 -2.44 3.50 -8.38
CA VAL A 81 -1.62 4.22 -9.36
C VAL A 81 -2.52 4.82 -10.44
N GLU A 82 -2.53 6.15 -10.49
CA GLU A 82 -3.29 6.95 -11.44
C GLU A 82 -2.34 7.59 -12.48
N ALA A 83 -2.91 8.03 -13.60
CA ALA A 83 -2.17 8.81 -14.60
C ALA A 83 -1.95 10.24 -14.08
N ASP A 84 -0.76 10.77 -14.33
CA ASP A 84 -0.37 12.16 -14.02
C ASP A 84 0.51 12.68 -15.16
N ASP A 85 0.47 13.97 -15.45
CA ASP A 85 1.26 14.58 -16.52
C ASP A 85 2.77 14.37 -16.34
N ARG A 86 3.23 14.13 -15.11
CA ARG A 86 4.63 13.84 -14.76
C ARG A 86 4.99 12.35 -14.88
N GLY A 87 4.02 11.48 -15.17
CA GLY A 87 4.19 10.04 -15.28
C GLY A 87 3.04 9.30 -14.60
N SER A 88 3.12 9.20 -13.27
CA SER A 88 2.07 8.56 -12.48
C SER A 88 1.91 9.20 -11.09
N LEU A 89 0.68 9.18 -10.61
CA LEU A 89 0.32 9.57 -9.25
C LEU A 89 0.06 8.32 -8.43
N VAL A 90 0.90 8.09 -7.43
CA VAL A 90 0.70 7.05 -6.42
C VAL A 90 -0.08 7.66 -5.27
N VAL A 91 -1.25 7.11 -4.98
CA VAL A 91 -2.11 7.56 -3.89
C VAL A 91 -2.22 6.43 -2.87
N HIS A 92 -1.87 6.70 -1.61
CA HIS A 92 -2.03 5.78 -0.51
C HIS A 92 -3.08 6.30 0.47
N ARG A 93 -4.12 5.50 0.72
CA ARG A 93 -5.21 5.85 1.64
C ARG A 93 -5.32 4.82 2.75
N ILE A 94 -5.45 5.30 3.98
CA ILE A 94 -5.68 4.47 5.15
C ILE A 94 -7.13 4.65 5.60
N PHE A 95 -7.82 3.54 5.81
CA PHE A 95 -9.22 3.51 6.20
C PHE A 95 -9.42 2.74 7.51
N ASN A 96 -10.39 3.22 8.29
CA ASN A 96 -11.01 2.47 9.35
C ASN A 96 -12.14 1.57 8.79
N VAL A 97 -11.92 0.26 8.87
CA VAL A 97 -12.87 -0.79 8.47
C VAL A 97 -13.47 -1.54 9.66
N ALA A 98 -13.28 -1.07 10.89
CA ALA A 98 -13.74 -1.77 12.08
C ALA A 98 -15.27 -2.00 12.09
N PRO A 99 -15.74 -3.25 12.28
CA PRO A 99 -17.17 -3.55 12.37
C PRO A 99 -17.78 -3.04 13.67
N GLY A 100 -17.00 -3.01 14.76
CA GLY A 100 -17.38 -2.52 16.09
C GLY A 100 -16.22 -1.80 16.80
N HIS A 101 -16.47 -1.25 17.99
CA HIS A 101 -15.46 -0.55 18.81
C HIS A 101 -14.66 0.55 18.07
N ARG A 102 -15.30 1.24 17.12
CA ARG A 102 -14.66 2.28 16.28
C ARG A 102 -14.03 3.41 17.09
N TRP A 103 -14.53 3.68 18.28
CA TRP A 103 -13.96 4.68 19.19
C TRP A 103 -12.52 4.33 19.59
N ALA A 104 -12.19 3.04 19.76
CA ALA A 104 -10.86 2.58 20.15
C ALA A 104 -9.84 2.81 19.03
N VAL A 105 -10.28 2.83 17.78
CA VAL A 105 -9.44 3.09 16.60
C VAL A 105 -8.73 4.43 16.72
N ARG A 106 -9.38 5.46 17.28
CA ARG A 106 -8.78 6.79 17.47
C ARG A 106 -7.51 6.76 18.33
N PHE A 107 -7.36 5.77 19.20
CA PHE A 107 -6.19 5.61 20.04
C PHE A 107 -5.14 4.75 19.36
N VAL A 108 -5.53 3.59 18.83
CA VAL A 108 -4.59 2.65 18.21
C VAL A 108 -4.06 3.11 16.84
N SER A 109 -4.79 3.97 16.13
CA SER A 109 -4.37 4.47 14.82
C SER A 109 -3.34 5.58 14.91
N ARG A 110 -3.12 6.21 16.08
CA ARG A 110 -2.24 7.40 16.20
C ARG A 110 -0.81 7.13 15.75
N GLY A 111 -0.21 6.04 16.26
CA GLY A 111 1.15 5.64 15.90
C GLY A 111 1.28 5.30 14.42
N PRO A 112 0.46 4.36 13.89
CA PRO A 112 0.47 4.02 12.47
C PRO A 112 0.27 5.21 11.53
N LEU A 113 -0.68 6.11 11.83
CA LEU A 113 -0.94 7.30 11.02
C LEU A 113 0.23 8.30 11.07
N ALA A 114 0.89 8.45 12.22
CA ALA A 114 2.07 9.31 12.34
C ALA A 114 3.30 8.75 11.59
N ALA A 115 3.43 7.42 11.51
CA ALA A 115 4.52 6.76 10.78
C ALA A 115 4.26 6.66 9.27
N ALA A 116 3.00 6.80 8.84
CA ALA A 116 2.59 6.58 7.45
C ALA A 116 3.32 7.47 6.42
N PRO A 117 3.57 8.79 6.65
CA PRO A 117 4.32 9.60 5.69
C PRO A 117 5.73 9.07 5.42
N THR A 118 6.46 8.66 6.46
CA THR A 118 7.81 8.09 6.30
C THR A 118 7.77 6.73 5.61
N ALA A 119 6.81 5.87 5.94
CA ALA A 119 6.64 4.58 5.26
C ALA A 119 6.28 4.77 3.77
N PHE A 120 5.43 5.75 3.47
CA PHE A 120 5.04 6.10 2.11
C PHE A 120 6.21 6.69 1.30
N ALA A 121 7.02 7.57 1.88
CA ALA A 121 8.23 8.07 1.23
C ALA A 121 9.21 6.94 0.92
N LYS A 122 9.37 5.95 1.81
CA LYS A 122 10.18 4.74 1.55
C LYS A 122 9.62 3.90 0.40
N LEU A 123 8.29 3.74 0.33
CA LEU A 123 7.63 3.06 -0.78
C LEU A 123 7.93 3.75 -2.10
N LEU A 124 7.80 5.08 -2.17
CA LEU A 124 8.12 5.84 -3.37
C LEU A 124 9.59 5.71 -3.75
N GLY A 125 10.51 5.84 -2.78
CA GLY A 125 11.95 5.65 -3.00
C GLY A 125 12.26 4.27 -3.60
N GLY A 126 11.68 3.21 -3.04
CA GLY A 126 11.85 1.85 -3.58
C GLY A 126 11.27 1.68 -4.99
N LEU A 127 10.16 2.35 -5.33
CA LEU A 127 9.64 2.36 -6.70
C LEU A 127 10.60 3.10 -7.65
N GLY A 128 11.12 4.25 -7.24
CA GLY A 128 12.10 5.02 -8.02
C GLY A 128 13.38 4.23 -8.27
N GLU A 129 13.91 3.53 -7.26
CA GLU A 129 15.08 2.66 -7.38
C GLU A 129 14.86 1.50 -8.36
N GLN A 130 13.71 0.82 -8.28
CA GLN A 130 13.38 -0.30 -9.17
C GLN A 130 13.17 0.13 -10.62
N LEU A 131 12.71 1.36 -10.85
CA LEU A 131 12.38 1.90 -12.16
C LEU A 131 13.44 2.83 -12.74
N ASP A 132 14.50 3.10 -11.97
CA ASP A 132 15.57 4.05 -12.31
C ASP A 132 15.01 5.44 -12.67
N CYS A 133 14.10 5.96 -11.84
CA CYS A 133 13.43 7.24 -12.06
C CYS A 133 13.21 8.04 -10.77
N ALA A 134 12.88 9.32 -10.91
CA ALA A 134 12.52 10.14 -9.76
C ALA A 134 11.18 9.70 -9.16
N ALA A 135 11.13 9.66 -7.82
CA ALA A 135 9.93 9.37 -7.07
C ALA A 135 9.92 10.19 -5.77
N TYR A 136 8.85 10.92 -5.50
CA TYR A 136 8.80 11.86 -4.37
C TYR A 136 7.37 12.09 -3.86
N PRO A 137 7.20 12.28 -2.54
CA PRO A 137 5.91 12.62 -1.96
C PRO A 137 5.49 14.04 -2.40
N LEU A 138 4.17 14.25 -2.45
CA LEU A 138 3.56 15.57 -2.58
C LEU A 138 3.07 16.00 -1.20
N ASP A 139 3.24 17.28 -0.89
CA ASP A 139 2.75 17.91 0.35
C ASP A 139 1.22 18.01 0.41
#